data_AF-A0A2E0YE32-F1
#
_entry.id   AF-A0A2E0YE32-F1
#
_cell.length_a   1.000
_cell.length_b   1.000
_cell.length_c   1.000
_cell.angle_alpha   90.00
_cell.angle_beta   90.00
_cell.angle_gamma   90.00
#
_symmetry.space_group_name_H-M   'P 1'
#
loop_
_entity.id
_entity.type
_entity.pdbx_description
1 polymer ?
#
loop_
_entity_poly.entity_id
_entity_poly.type
_entity_poly.pdbx_seq_one_letter_code
_entity_poly.pdbx_strand_id
1 'polypeptide(L)'
;MQDLDVEFNPANPKQGDSLLVSMTDADSDVPVDDLSVLVSRSENILYSFISDENGQAHFIIPNGTFIVRISGGQYNPLEFTFTVENEVVDIKQGGNLVADIDGDGILNIEEQDADSDNDGVPDELDQCPGYDDSVDLDKDGIIDGCDSFVDSDGDQVRDIDDVCPGFDDTVDTDQDGIPDGCDPSNANDDKSDDADSIAQNTQTLIEENSTMIIAGIGLFIAILLALLFIRRGKGGDGDFTDPYDDMFDGGYSNSDSSFNDFTSSPMPDYAQDNQRPPQNTVGQMRDGYEITEYPNNSGQWWWKDTQTGQWQKWQ
;
A
#
# COMPACT_ATOMS: atom_id res chain seq x y z
N MET A 1 -8.87 -28.87 26.74
CA MET A 1 -8.91 -27.69 25.87
C MET A 1 -8.45 -28.16 24.50
N GLN A 2 -9.15 -27.72 23.46
CA GLN A 2 -8.84 -28.01 22.06
C GLN A 2 -7.85 -26.98 21.51
N ASP A 3 -7.21 -27.31 20.40
CA ASP A 3 -6.31 -26.40 19.69
C ASP A 3 -7.07 -25.68 18.57
N LEU A 4 -6.67 -24.44 18.31
CA LEU A 4 -7.18 -23.63 17.20
C LEU A 4 -6.14 -23.60 16.10
N ASP A 5 -6.59 -23.64 14.86
CA ASP A 5 -5.82 -23.14 13.73
C ASP A 5 -6.24 -21.70 13.43
N VAL A 6 -5.27 -20.86 13.08
CA VAL A 6 -5.49 -19.42 12.86
C VAL A 6 -4.79 -18.99 11.60
N GLU A 7 -5.59 -18.47 10.67
CA GLU A 7 -5.12 -17.92 9.41
C GLU A 7 -5.32 -16.41 9.39
N PHE A 8 -4.38 -15.70 8.78
CA PHE A 8 -4.39 -14.25 8.63
C PHE A 8 -4.39 -13.90 7.14
N ASN A 9 -5.25 -12.96 6.73
CA ASN A 9 -5.36 -12.52 5.33
C ASN A 9 -5.43 -10.98 5.27
N PRO A 10 -4.58 -10.29 4.49
CA PRO A 10 -3.56 -10.85 3.59
C PRO A 10 -2.33 -11.41 4.34
N ALA A 11 -1.56 -12.25 3.66
CA ALA A 11 -0.39 -12.94 4.23
C ALA A 11 0.74 -11.97 4.63
N ASN A 12 0.92 -10.88 3.87
CA ASN A 12 1.86 -9.79 4.19
C ASN A 12 1.14 -8.45 4.37
N PRO A 13 0.46 -8.24 5.51
CA PRO A 13 -0.49 -7.14 5.62
C PRO A 13 0.24 -5.86 6.06
N LYS A 14 0.14 -4.78 5.29
CA LYS A 14 0.88 -3.53 5.51
C LYS A 14 0.18 -2.63 6.52
N GLN A 15 0.90 -1.60 6.99
CA GLN A 15 0.28 -0.59 7.85
C GLN A 15 -0.95 0.02 7.16
N GLY A 16 -2.09 0.01 7.85
CA GLY A 16 -3.35 0.53 7.32
C GLY A 16 -4.20 -0.50 6.60
N ASP A 17 -3.68 -1.70 6.32
CA ASP A 17 -4.46 -2.78 5.76
C ASP A 17 -5.45 -3.33 6.79
N SER A 18 -6.56 -3.86 6.29
CA SER A 18 -7.52 -4.61 7.09
C SER A 18 -7.08 -6.07 7.16
N LEU A 19 -6.56 -6.49 8.31
CA LEU A 19 -6.21 -7.88 8.55
C LEU A 19 -7.46 -8.65 8.97
N LEU A 20 -7.86 -9.62 8.15
CA LEU A 20 -8.84 -10.65 8.49
C LEU A 20 -8.12 -11.77 9.24
N VAL A 21 -8.71 -12.20 10.34
CA VAL A 21 -8.27 -13.34 11.14
C VAL A 21 -9.38 -14.37 11.11
N SER A 22 -9.05 -15.58 10.64
CA SER A 22 -9.96 -16.72 10.58
C SER A 22 -9.52 -17.76 11.61
N MET A 23 -10.45 -18.23 12.43
CA MET A 23 -10.18 -19.20 13.48
C MET A 23 -11.00 -20.47 13.24
N THR A 24 -10.32 -21.61 13.12
CA THR A 24 -10.94 -22.92 12.96
C THR A 24 -10.46 -23.89 14.05
N ASP A 25 -11.28 -24.91 14.32
CA ASP A 25 -10.90 -26.02 15.19
C ASP A 25 -9.85 -26.90 14.48
N ALA A 26 -8.69 -27.10 15.10
CA ALA A 26 -7.53 -27.72 14.45
C ALA A 26 -7.75 -29.18 14.00
N ASP A 27 -8.70 -29.90 14.61
CA ASP A 27 -8.99 -31.30 14.25
C ASP A 27 -10.07 -31.42 13.17
N SER A 28 -11.05 -30.51 13.18
CA SER A 28 -12.25 -30.61 12.35
C SER A 28 -12.33 -29.58 11.22
N ASP A 29 -11.46 -28.57 11.24
CA ASP A 29 -11.43 -27.45 10.28
C ASP A 29 -12.76 -26.67 10.22
N VAL A 30 -13.52 -26.70 11.32
CA VAL A 30 -14.79 -25.99 11.44
C VAL A 30 -14.54 -24.60 12.04
N PRO A 31 -15.12 -23.52 11.48
CA PRO A 31 -14.98 -22.19 12.05
C PRO A 31 -15.52 -22.08 13.47
N VAL A 32 -14.84 -21.27 14.29
CA VAL A 32 -15.16 -21.10 15.72
C VAL A 32 -15.60 -19.66 16.01
N ASP A 33 -16.89 -19.50 16.29
CA ASP A 33 -17.51 -18.25 16.69
C ASP A 33 -17.31 -17.94 18.18
N ASP A 34 -17.69 -16.74 18.60
CA ASP A 34 -17.67 -16.29 19.99
C ASP A 34 -16.28 -16.29 20.68
N LEU A 35 -15.19 -16.29 19.91
CA LEU A 35 -13.83 -16.12 20.43
C LEU A 35 -13.49 -14.65 20.60
N SER A 36 -12.87 -14.30 21.73
CA SER A 36 -12.36 -12.95 21.97
C SER A 36 -11.05 -12.74 21.23
N VAL A 37 -11.00 -11.70 20.41
CA VAL A 37 -9.81 -11.25 19.67
C VAL A 37 -9.41 -9.88 20.17
N LEU A 38 -8.28 -9.81 20.87
CA LEU A 38 -7.80 -8.60 21.51
C LEU A 38 -6.48 -8.16 20.90
N VAL A 39 -6.44 -6.92 20.40
CA VAL A 39 -5.25 -6.31 19.82
C VAL A 39 -4.76 -5.25 20.79
N SER A 40 -3.52 -5.38 21.25
CA SER A 40 -2.96 -4.52 22.30
C SER A 40 -1.55 -4.06 21.97
N ARG A 41 -1.19 -2.87 22.48
CA ARG A 41 0.17 -2.34 22.47
C ARG A 41 0.56 -1.94 23.87
N SER A 42 1.60 -2.61 24.38
CA SER A 42 2.01 -2.46 25.78
C SER A 42 0.80 -2.72 26.70
N GLU A 43 0.38 -1.74 27.50
CA GLU A 43 -0.76 -1.85 28.42
C GLU A 43 -2.09 -1.35 27.83
N ASN A 44 -2.10 -0.89 26.57
CA ASN A 44 -3.29 -0.31 25.94
C ASN A 44 -3.94 -1.31 24.99
N ILE A 45 -5.27 -1.46 25.08
CA ILE A 45 -6.07 -2.17 24.09
C ILE A 45 -6.34 -1.22 22.93
N LEU A 46 -5.95 -1.61 21.73
CA LEU A 46 -6.23 -0.88 20.49
C LEU A 46 -7.57 -1.30 19.91
N TYR A 47 -7.80 -2.61 19.87
CA TYR A 47 -9.04 -3.19 19.36
C TYR A 47 -9.47 -4.41 20.18
N SER A 48 -10.78 -4.68 20.16
CA SER A 48 -11.38 -5.84 20.81
C SER A 48 -12.60 -6.26 19.99
N PHE A 49 -12.60 -7.52 19.55
CA PHE A 49 -13.67 -8.11 18.76
C PHE A 49 -14.06 -9.47 19.32
N ILE A 50 -15.22 -9.94 18.87
CA ILE A 50 -15.67 -11.31 19.02
C ILE A 50 -15.74 -11.90 17.62
N SER A 51 -15.24 -13.12 17.40
CA SER A 51 -15.35 -13.79 16.09
C SER A 51 -16.81 -14.03 15.73
N ASP A 52 -17.14 -13.85 14.45
CA ASP A 52 -18.50 -14.05 13.94
C ASP A 52 -18.81 -15.54 13.68
N GLU A 53 -19.99 -15.82 13.12
CA GLU A 53 -20.44 -17.18 12.80
C GLU A 53 -19.55 -17.94 11.79
N ASN A 54 -18.69 -17.22 11.06
CA ASN A 54 -17.69 -17.78 10.16
C ASN A 54 -16.31 -17.88 10.83
N GLY A 55 -16.24 -17.70 12.15
CA GLY A 55 -15.00 -17.70 12.91
C GLY A 55 -14.06 -16.57 12.52
N GLN A 56 -14.59 -15.43 12.08
CA GLN A 56 -13.78 -14.32 11.56
C GLN A 56 -13.83 -13.07 12.44
N ALA A 57 -12.69 -12.39 12.52
CA ALA A 57 -12.59 -11.03 13.05
C ALA A 57 -11.62 -10.23 12.19
N HIS A 58 -11.80 -8.91 12.07
CA HIS A 58 -10.87 -8.08 11.31
C HIS A 58 -10.52 -6.78 12.03
N PHE A 59 -9.33 -6.24 11.74
CA PHE A 59 -8.89 -4.96 12.28
C PHE A 59 -7.87 -4.28 11.38
N ILE A 60 -7.77 -2.95 11.52
CA ILE A 60 -6.77 -2.17 10.78
C ILE A 60 -5.42 -2.27 11.47
N ILE A 61 -4.38 -2.63 10.71
CA ILE A 61 -3.03 -2.82 11.24
C ILE A 61 -2.43 -1.49 11.73
N PRO A 62 -2.09 -1.40 13.02
CA PRO A 62 -1.44 -0.21 13.55
C PRO A 62 0.08 -0.26 13.33
N ASN A 63 0.71 0.91 13.10
CA ASN A 63 2.18 1.03 12.97
C ASN A 63 2.92 0.61 14.25
N GLY A 64 4.01 -0.15 14.14
CA GLY A 64 4.86 -0.55 15.26
C GLY A 64 4.46 -1.90 15.86
N THR A 65 5.05 -2.28 17.00
CA THR A 65 4.79 -3.59 17.62
C THR A 65 3.44 -3.65 18.34
N PHE A 66 2.70 -4.72 18.13
CA PHE A 66 1.45 -5.02 18.85
C PHE A 66 1.27 -6.54 19.04
N ILE A 67 0.36 -6.90 19.94
CA ILE A 67 0.06 -8.28 20.30
C ILE A 67 -1.41 -8.55 20.01
N VAL A 68 -1.68 -9.65 19.30
CA VAL A 68 -3.03 -10.21 19.11
C VAL A 68 -3.19 -11.41 20.04
N ARG A 69 -4.22 -11.39 20.88
CA ARG A 69 -4.59 -12.48 21.79
C ARG A 69 -5.94 -13.03 21.37
N ILE A 70 -6.03 -14.34 21.16
CA ILE A 70 -7.27 -15.05 20.84
C ILE A 70 -7.57 -15.99 22.00
N SER A 71 -8.77 -15.90 22.57
CA SER A 71 -9.16 -16.76 23.69
C SER A 71 -10.68 -16.90 23.78
N GLY A 72 -11.16 -18.02 24.30
CA GLY A 72 -12.59 -18.25 24.50
C GLY A 72 -12.97 -19.72 24.47
N GLY A 73 -14.22 -20.01 24.81
CA GLY A 73 -14.79 -21.35 24.71
C GLY A 73 -14.03 -22.44 25.48
N GLN A 74 -13.75 -23.55 24.80
CA GLN A 74 -12.96 -24.68 25.33
C GLN A 74 -11.59 -24.80 24.66
N TYR A 75 -11.09 -23.70 24.08
CA TYR A 75 -9.85 -23.68 23.30
C TYR A 75 -8.66 -23.14 24.09
N ASN A 76 -7.46 -23.60 23.75
CA ASN A 76 -6.23 -23.04 24.27
C ASN A 76 -6.04 -21.61 23.75
N PRO A 77 -5.69 -20.63 24.60
CA PRO A 77 -5.48 -19.26 24.16
C PRO A 77 -4.22 -19.15 23.30
N LEU A 78 -4.29 -18.34 22.25
CA LEU A 78 -3.18 -18.04 21.34
C LEU A 78 -2.75 -16.59 21.47
N GLU A 79 -1.47 -16.34 21.27
CA GLU A 79 -0.86 -15.02 21.34
C GLU A 79 0.15 -14.86 20.20
N PHE A 80 -0.01 -13.80 19.44
CA PHE A 80 0.82 -13.45 18.29
C PHE A 80 1.39 -12.05 18.48
N THR A 81 2.69 -11.90 18.28
CA THR A 81 3.35 -10.58 18.30
C THR A 81 3.69 -10.17 16.88
N PHE A 82 3.12 -9.05 16.44
CA PHE A 82 3.36 -8.43 15.14
C PHE A 82 4.29 -7.24 15.32
N THR A 83 5.31 -7.12 14.48
CA THR A 83 6.14 -5.92 14.39
C THR A 83 6.03 -5.36 12.99
N VAL A 84 5.41 -4.18 12.87
CA VAL A 84 5.22 -3.47 11.61
C VAL A 84 6.23 -2.34 11.52
N GLU A 85 7.30 -2.54 10.75
CA GLU A 85 8.31 -1.52 10.45
C GLU A 85 8.29 -1.27 8.94
N ASN A 86 7.99 -0.03 8.52
CA ASN A 86 8.04 0.45 7.13
C ASN A 86 7.90 -0.63 6.03
N GLU A 87 6.67 -1.11 5.83
CA GLU A 87 6.25 -2.02 4.74
C GLU A 87 6.58 -3.52 4.92
N VAL A 88 7.05 -3.98 6.09
CA VAL A 88 7.20 -5.42 6.38
C VAL A 88 6.64 -5.78 7.75
N VAL A 89 5.96 -6.94 7.85
CA VAL A 89 5.40 -7.48 9.10
C VAL A 89 6.09 -8.78 9.48
N ASP A 90 6.83 -8.75 10.59
CA ASP A 90 7.51 -9.93 11.18
C ASP A 90 6.71 -10.44 12.39
N ILE A 91 6.31 -11.73 12.38
CA ILE A 91 5.52 -12.39 13.43
C ILE A 91 6.39 -13.42 14.15
N LYS A 92 6.70 -13.17 15.42
CA LYS A 92 7.71 -13.97 16.15
C LYS A 92 7.17 -15.17 16.93
N GLN A 93 5.86 -15.30 17.17
CA GLN A 93 5.30 -16.44 17.93
C GLN A 93 3.85 -16.74 17.52
N GLY A 94 3.53 -18.03 17.33
CA GLY A 94 2.16 -18.55 17.47
C GLY A 94 1.50 -19.17 16.23
N GLY A 95 2.02 -18.96 15.02
CA GLY A 95 1.45 -19.51 13.79
C GLY A 95 2.44 -19.49 12.64
N ASN A 96 2.33 -20.48 11.76
CA ASN A 96 3.18 -20.65 10.59
C ASN A 96 2.61 -19.81 9.44
N LEU A 97 2.71 -18.48 9.54
CA LEU A 97 2.54 -17.66 8.35
C LEU A 97 3.86 -17.68 7.60
N VAL A 98 3.82 -18.32 6.45
CA VAL A 98 4.92 -18.29 5.50
C VAL A 98 4.98 -16.87 4.92
N ALA A 99 6.16 -16.26 4.91
CA ALA A 99 6.33 -14.91 4.38
C ALA A 99 6.03 -14.88 2.87
N ASP A 100 5.50 -13.74 2.41
CA ASP A 100 5.35 -13.29 1.01
C ASP A 100 6.06 -11.92 1.00
N ILE A 101 7.35 -11.90 0.67
CA ILE A 101 8.22 -10.72 0.89
C ILE A 101 7.92 -9.60 -0.10
N ASP A 102 7.49 -9.92 -1.31
CA ASP A 102 7.28 -8.95 -2.38
C ASP A 102 5.81 -8.50 -2.53
N GLY A 103 4.87 -9.23 -1.93
CA GLY A 103 3.45 -8.91 -1.85
C GLY A 103 2.69 -9.22 -3.14
N ASP A 104 3.14 -10.19 -3.92
CA ASP A 104 2.50 -10.62 -5.16
C ASP A 104 1.32 -11.59 -4.95
N GLY A 105 1.15 -12.09 -3.72
CA GLY A 105 0.09 -13.03 -3.33
C GLY A 105 0.46 -14.51 -3.44
N ILE A 106 1.73 -14.82 -3.70
CA ILE A 106 2.35 -16.16 -3.63
C ILE A 106 3.22 -16.23 -2.36
N LEU A 107 3.32 -17.40 -1.74
CA LEU A 107 4.14 -17.58 -0.54
C LEU A 107 5.59 -17.83 -0.94
N ASN A 108 6.58 -17.31 -0.20
CA ASN A 108 8.02 -17.52 -0.47
C ASN A 108 8.44 -19.00 -0.51
N ILE A 109 7.71 -19.91 0.17
CA ILE A 109 8.01 -21.36 0.09
C ILE A 109 7.43 -22.03 -1.16
N GLU A 110 6.50 -21.34 -1.81
CA GLU A 110 5.84 -21.73 -3.04
C GLU A 110 6.37 -20.93 -4.24
N GLU A 111 7.18 -19.89 -4.00
CA GLU A 111 7.85 -19.10 -5.03
C GLU A 111 8.94 -19.91 -5.73
N GLN A 112 8.79 -19.96 -7.05
CA GLN A 112 9.82 -20.34 -8.00
C GLN A 112 10.66 -19.10 -8.43
N ASP A 113 10.50 -17.97 -7.73
CA ASP A 113 10.99 -16.64 -8.10
C ASP A 113 12.01 -16.05 -7.09
N ALA A 114 12.67 -16.89 -6.28
CA ALA A 114 13.77 -16.42 -5.45
C ALA A 114 14.86 -15.80 -6.34
N ASP A 115 15.20 -14.53 -6.12
CA ASP A 115 16.22 -13.77 -6.84
C ASP A 115 17.22 -13.22 -5.79
N SER A 116 18.33 -13.95 -5.61
CA SER A 116 19.27 -13.76 -4.51
C SER A 116 20.11 -12.49 -4.65
N ASP A 117 20.36 -12.02 -5.87
CA ASP A 117 21.14 -10.81 -6.17
C ASP A 117 20.29 -9.63 -6.66
N ASN A 118 18.98 -9.82 -6.83
CA ASN A 118 17.97 -8.82 -7.19
C ASN A 118 18.25 -8.15 -8.53
N ASP A 119 18.74 -8.91 -9.51
CA ASP A 119 18.97 -8.42 -10.87
C ASP A 119 17.72 -8.54 -11.77
N GLY A 120 16.65 -9.16 -11.26
CA GLY A 120 15.40 -9.39 -11.97
C GLY A 120 15.33 -10.73 -12.70
N VAL A 121 16.33 -11.60 -12.51
CA VAL A 121 16.36 -12.98 -13.00
C VAL A 121 16.26 -13.93 -11.79
N PRO A 122 15.28 -14.85 -11.74
CA PRO A 122 15.20 -15.83 -10.66
C PRO A 122 16.45 -16.72 -10.57
N ASP A 123 16.87 -17.10 -9.36
CA ASP A 123 17.99 -17.99 -9.01
C ASP A 123 18.04 -19.28 -9.86
N GLU A 124 16.89 -19.77 -10.34
CA GLU A 124 16.81 -20.97 -11.19
C GLU A 124 17.12 -20.72 -12.67
N LEU A 125 17.02 -19.47 -13.12
CA LEU A 125 17.32 -18.98 -14.47
C LEU A 125 18.60 -18.13 -14.52
N ASP A 126 19.10 -17.71 -13.37
CA ASP A 126 20.31 -16.91 -13.15
C ASP A 126 21.54 -17.58 -13.78
N GLN A 127 22.15 -16.85 -14.71
CA GLN A 127 23.33 -17.26 -15.46
C GLN A 127 24.62 -16.95 -14.70
N CYS A 128 24.61 -15.97 -13.80
CA CYS A 128 25.75 -15.52 -13.03
C CYS A 128 25.43 -15.13 -11.56
N PRO A 129 25.36 -16.12 -10.65
CA PRO A 129 24.95 -15.85 -9.29
C PRO A 129 25.81 -14.84 -8.53
N GLY A 130 25.15 -13.81 -8.01
CA GLY A 130 25.73 -12.68 -7.30
C GLY A 130 26.00 -11.44 -8.16
N TYR A 131 25.58 -11.44 -9.43
CA TYR A 131 25.85 -10.40 -10.42
C TYR A 131 24.66 -10.19 -11.34
N ASP A 132 24.62 -9.04 -12.02
CA ASP A 132 23.51 -8.67 -12.91
C ASP A 132 23.64 -9.30 -14.31
N ASP A 133 22.75 -10.22 -14.64
CA ASP A 133 22.63 -10.96 -15.90
C ASP A 133 22.34 -10.07 -17.13
N SER A 134 22.01 -8.79 -16.93
CA SER A 134 21.83 -7.85 -18.04
C SER A 134 23.14 -7.21 -18.52
N VAL A 135 24.24 -7.43 -17.80
CA VAL A 135 25.54 -6.82 -18.07
C VAL A 135 26.44 -7.78 -18.87
N ASP A 136 26.58 -7.46 -20.16
CA ASP A 136 27.46 -8.13 -21.13
C ASP A 136 28.06 -7.03 -22.03
N LEU A 137 29.16 -6.42 -21.59
CA LEU A 137 29.74 -5.23 -22.21
C LEU A 137 30.37 -5.53 -23.57
N ASP A 138 31.11 -6.63 -23.65
CA ASP A 138 31.82 -7.07 -24.85
C ASP A 138 30.93 -7.88 -25.83
N LYS A 139 29.74 -8.30 -25.38
CA LYS A 139 28.69 -8.97 -26.16
C LYS A 139 29.12 -10.34 -26.66
N ASP A 140 29.99 -11.02 -25.93
CA ASP A 140 30.37 -12.39 -26.23
C ASP A 140 29.32 -13.43 -25.77
N GLY A 141 28.33 -12.98 -24.99
CA GLY A 141 27.22 -13.77 -24.46
C GLY A 141 27.51 -14.40 -23.10
N ILE A 142 28.62 -14.06 -22.46
CA ILE A 142 28.95 -14.38 -21.08
C ILE A 142 28.74 -13.12 -20.23
N ILE A 143 27.98 -13.25 -19.15
CA ILE A 143 27.71 -12.13 -18.25
C ILE A 143 29.02 -11.67 -17.59
N ASP A 144 29.28 -10.36 -17.57
CA ASP A 144 30.54 -9.75 -17.10
C ASP A 144 30.96 -10.24 -15.70
N GLY A 145 29.99 -10.44 -14.80
CA GLY A 145 30.25 -10.93 -13.43
C GLY A 145 30.87 -12.32 -13.37
N CYS A 146 30.67 -13.13 -14.41
CA CYS A 146 31.16 -14.49 -14.56
C CYS A 146 32.13 -14.64 -15.73
N ASP A 147 32.44 -13.55 -16.41
CA ASP A 147 33.41 -13.53 -17.48
C ASP A 147 34.82 -13.19 -16.96
N SER A 148 35.80 -13.91 -17.50
CA SER A 148 37.22 -13.73 -17.19
C SER A 148 37.96 -12.90 -18.25
N PHE A 149 37.26 -12.52 -19.32
CA PHE A 149 37.80 -11.83 -20.48
C PHE A 149 37.01 -10.57 -20.88
N VAL A 150 36.47 -9.83 -19.90
CA VAL A 150 35.72 -8.60 -20.21
C VAL A 150 36.60 -7.62 -20.99
N ASP A 151 36.12 -7.25 -22.19
CA ASP A 151 36.75 -6.33 -23.16
C ASP A 151 35.74 -5.23 -23.56
N SER A 152 35.61 -4.22 -22.71
CA SER A 152 34.56 -3.19 -22.78
C SER A 152 34.60 -2.34 -24.05
N ASP A 153 35.76 -2.20 -24.69
CA ASP A 153 35.94 -1.39 -25.90
C ASP A 153 36.18 -2.22 -27.18
N GLY A 154 36.34 -3.53 -27.04
CA GLY A 154 36.37 -4.49 -28.12
C GLY A 154 37.69 -4.51 -28.89
N ASP A 155 38.79 -4.09 -28.26
CA ASP A 155 40.11 -4.01 -28.88
C ASP A 155 40.94 -5.31 -28.76
N GLN A 156 40.38 -6.33 -28.10
CA GLN A 156 40.99 -7.63 -27.77
C GLN A 156 41.99 -7.60 -26.61
N VAL A 157 42.04 -6.52 -25.85
CA VAL A 157 42.71 -6.39 -24.57
C VAL A 157 41.64 -6.39 -23.48
N ARG A 158 41.87 -7.16 -22.41
CA ARG A 158 40.91 -7.18 -21.30
C ARG A 158 41.01 -5.88 -20.53
N ASP A 159 39.89 -5.42 -19.98
CA ASP A 159 39.81 -4.22 -19.13
C ASP A 159 40.86 -4.15 -18.02
N ILE A 160 41.29 -5.29 -17.47
CA ILE A 160 42.32 -5.34 -16.41
C ILE A 160 43.75 -5.11 -16.91
N ASP A 161 43.99 -5.38 -18.19
CA ASP A 161 45.28 -5.29 -18.87
C ASP A 161 45.33 -4.07 -19.83
N ASP A 162 44.19 -3.42 -20.04
CA ASP A 162 43.95 -2.26 -20.90
C ASP A 162 44.69 -1.00 -20.43
N VAL A 163 45.50 -0.44 -21.33
CA VAL A 163 46.33 0.75 -21.10
C VAL A 163 45.56 2.03 -21.44
N CYS A 164 44.53 1.93 -22.28
CA CYS A 164 43.82 3.04 -22.91
C CYS A 164 42.29 2.88 -22.88
N PRO A 165 41.63 2.85 -21.69
CA PRO A 165 40.22 2.48 -21.61
C PRO A 165 39.28 3.24 -22.53
N GLY A 166 38.52 2.50 -23.35
CA GLY A 166 37.59 3.03 -24.34
C GLY A 166 38.18 3.20 -25.74
N PHE A 167 39.43 2.77 -25.97
CA PHE A 167 40.17 2.94 -27.21
C PHE A 167 41.14 1.79 -27.46
N ASP A 168 41.40 1.48 -28.74
CA ASP A 168 42.28 0.39 -29.15
C ASP A 168 43.76 0.62 -28.77
N ASP A 169 44.27 -0.22 -27.86
CA ASP A 169 45.65 -0.27 -27.35
C ASP A 169 46.69 -0.55 -28.44
N THR A 170 46.29 -1.12 -29.58
CA THR A 170 47.21 -1.48 -30.67
C THR A 170 47.49 -0.34 -31.65
N VAL A 171 46.73 0.75 -31.56
CA VAL A 171 46.85 1.90 -32.45
C VAL A 171 47.80 2.91 -31.81
N ASP A 172 49.04 2.96 -32.29
CA ASP A 172 50.05 3.95 -31.91
C ASP A 172 50.69 4.49 -33.21
N THR A 173 50.20 5.64 -33.67
CA THR A 173 50.55 6.22 -34.97
C THR A 173 51.93 6.86 -34.96
N ASP A 174 52.33 7.51 -33.86
CA ASP A 174 53.60 8.23 -33.76
C ASP A 174 54.73 7.41 -33.10
N GLN A 175 54.41 6.20 -32.65
CA GLN A 175 55.31 5.16 -32.12
C GLN A 175 56.03 5.58 -30.86
N ASP A 176 55.40 6.41 -30.03
CA ASP A 176 55.95 6.85 -28.76
C ASP A 176 55.67 5.87 -27.59
N GLY A 177 54.83 4.86 -27.84
CA GLY A 177 54.44 3.82 -26.90
C GLY A 177 53.19 4.14 -26.08
N ILE A 178 52.46 5.22 -26.40
CA ILE A 178 51.16 5.55 -25.85
C ILE A 178 50.11 5.33 -26.97
N PRO A 179 49.06 4.54 -26.73
CA PRO A 179 48.01 4.37 -27.73
C PRO A 179 47.31 5.71 -28.07
N ASP A 180 46.93 5.86 -29.34
CA ASP A 180 46.40 7.09 -29.94
C ASP A 180 45.21 7.67 -29.17
N GLY A 181 44.35 6.81 -28.60
CA GLY A 181 43.14 7.22 -27.85
C GLY A 181 43.43 7.92 -26.52
N CYS A 182 44.61 7.70 -25.95
CA CYS A 182 45.07 8.25 -24.67
C CYS A 182 46.37 9.06 -24.83
N ASP A 183 46.85 9.25 -26.06
CA ASP A 183 48.02 10.06 -26.35
C ASP A 183 47.64 11.54 -26.61
N PRO A 184 48.03 12.47 -25.71
CA PRO A 184 47.85 13.90 -25.94
C PRO A 184 48.81 14.49 -27.01
N SER A 185 49.82 13.74 -27.45
CA SER A 185 50.84 14.16 -28.43
C SER A 185 50.39 13.93 -29.87
N ASN A 186 49.53 12.93 -30.09
CA ASN A 186 48.96 12.58 -31.37
C ASN A 186 48.03 13.71 -31.86
N ALA A 187 48.60 14.59 -32.69
CA ALA A 187 47.90 15.70 -33.34
C ALA A 187 46.96 15.24 -34.48
N ASN A 188 46.30 14.10 -34.32
CA ASN A 188 45.04 13.75 -34.99
C ASN A 188 43.85 13.95 -34.05
N ASP A 189 44.01 14.83 -33.05
CA ASP A 189 42.91 15.51 -32.40
C ASP A 189 42.13 16.32 -33.44
N ASP A 190 41.16 15.67 -34.11
CA ASP A 190 39.88 16.31 -34.28
C ASP A 190 39.42 16.66 -32.87
N LYS A 191 39.85 17.84 -32.43
CA LYS A 191 39.45 18.51 -31.22
C LYS A 191 37.93 18.56 -31.19
N SER A 192 37.32 17.55 -30.59
CA SER A 192 36.18 17.82 -29.74
C SER A 192 36.75 18.41 -28.44
N ASP A 193 37.13 19.69 -28.55
CA ASP A 193 37.34 20.55 -27.42
C ASP A 193 36.01 20.66 -26.66
N ASP A 194 35.70 19.68 -25.81
CA ASP A 194 34.67 19.80 -24.78
C ASP A 194 35.21 19.49 -23.37
N ALA A 195 36.53 19.42 -23.22
CA ALA A 195 37.20 19.49 -21.92
C ALA A 195 37.51 20.95 -21.46
N ASP A 196 36.83 21.95 -22.04
CA ASP A 196 36.72 23.31 -21.46
C ASP A 196 35.25 23.78 -21.29
N SER A 197 34.27 22.87 -21.44
CA SER A 197 32.84 23.17 -21.25
C SER A 197 32.32 23.02 -19.81
N ILE A 198 33.16 22.62 -18.83
CA ILE A 198 32.76 22.52 -17.41
C ILE A 198 32.85 23.88 -16.67
N ALA A 199 33.44 24.92 -17.28
CA ALA A 199 33.52 26.25 -16.66
C ALA A 199 32.67 27.35 -17.33
N GLN A 200 31.96 27.07 -18.44
CA GLN A 200 31.10 28.08 -19.10
C GLN A 200 29.66 27.64 -19.39
N ASN A 201 29.29 26.37 -19.26
CA ASN A 201 27.88 25.95 -19.38
C ASN A 201 27.07 26.03 -18.07
N THR A 202 27.60 26.72 -17.04
CA THR A 202 26.79 27.19 -15.89
C THR A 202 26.24 28.61 -16.09
N GLN A 203 26.44 29.24 -17.26
CA GLN A 203 25.95 30.61 -17.50
C GLN A 203 25.20 30.85 -18.82
N THR A 204 24.98 29.83 -19.66
CA THR A 204 24.33 29.99 -20.99
C THR A 204 23.08 29.12 -21.22
N LEU A 205 22.59 28.39 -20.21
CA LEU A 205 21.25 27.77 -20.22
C LEU A 205 20.19 28.52 -19.39
N ILE A 206 20.54 29.68 -18.82
CA ILE A 206 19.61 30.51 -18.03
C ILE A 206 19.00 31.67 -18.86
N GLU A 207 19.41 31.90 -20.11
CA GLU A 207 18.92 33.06 -20.89
C GLU A 207 18.18 32.79 -22.22
N GLU A 208 18.01 31.56 -22.69
CA GLU A 208 17.23 31.32 -23.94
C GLU A 208 15.91 30.55 -23.74
N ASN A 209 15.55 30.17 -22.51
CA ASN A 209 14.21 29.61 -22.20
C ASN A 209 13.43 30.35 -21.10
N SER A 210 14.01 31.43 -20.55
CA SER A 210 13.41 32.23 -19.47
C SER A 210 12.35 33.24 -19.95
N THR A 211 12.07 33.37 -21.25
CA THR A 211 10.96 34.23 -21.70
C THR A 211 9.62 33.50 -21.77
N MET A 212 9.61 32.19 -22.03
CA MET A 212 8.36 31.41 -22.13
C MET A 212 7.90 30.84 -20.79
N ILE A 213 8.81 30.50 -19.87
CA ILE A 213 8.44 29.95 -18.56
C ILE A 213 8.09 31.07 -17.56
N ILE A 214 8.75 32.23 -17.62
CA ILE A 214 8.42 33.39 -16.77
C ILE A 214 7.11 34.06 -17.22
N ALA A 215 6.82 34.09 -18.53
CA ALA A 215 5.52 34.55 -19.03
C ALA A 215 4.37 33.59 -18.67
N GLY A 216 4.60 32.28 -18.70
CA GLY A 216 3.60 31.27 -18.33
C GLY A 216 3.26 31.29 -16.83
N ILE A 217 4.28 31.33 -15.96
CA ILE A 217 4.09 31.39 -14.50
C ILE A 217 3.50 32.75 -14.09
N GLY A 218 3.95 33.85 -14.71
CA GLY A 218 3.39 35.18 -14.49
C GLY A 218 1.92 35.30 -14.91
N LEU A 219 1.55 34.73 -16.07
CA LEU A 219 0.17 34.67 -16.53
C LEU A 219 -0.68 33.81 -15.60
N PHE A 220 -0.17 32.66 -15.16
CA PHE A 220 -0.88 31.76 -14.25
C PHE A 220 -1.11 32.39 -12.87
N ILE A 221 -0.10 33.07 -12.31
CA ILE A 221 -0.22 33.80 -11.05
C ILE A 221 -1.17 35.01 -11.22
N ALA A 222 -1.12 35.73 -12.34
CA ALA A 222 -2.05 36.83 -12.62
C ALA A 222 -3.49 36.35 -12.79
N ILE A 223 -3.71 35.20 -13.43
CA ILE A 223 -5.04 34.57 -13.56
C ILE A 223 -5.53 34.09 -12.20
N LEU A 224 -4.68 33.48 -11.36
CA LEU A 224 -5.03 33.08 -9.99
C LEU A 224 -5.37 34.29 -9.11
N LEU A 225 -4.59 35.37 -9.18
CA LEU A 225 -4.86 36.60 -8.44
C LEU A 225 -6.12 37.31 -8.97
N ALA A 226 -6.37 37.28 -10.28
CA ALA A 226 -7.60 37.80 -10.87
C ALA A 226 -8.82 36.97 -10.44
N LEU A 227 -8.73 35.64 -10.40
CA LEU A 227 -9.80 34.77 -9.90
C LEU A 227 -10.07 34.98 -8.40
N LEU A 228 -9.03 35.20 -7.60
CA LEU A 228 -9.17 35.56 -6.18
C LEU A 228 -9.77 36.96 -5.98
N PHE A 229 -9.48 37.92 -6.85
CA PHE A 229 -10.09 39.25 -6.82
C PHE A 229 -11.53 39.25 -7.36
N ILE A 230 -11.86 38.43 -8.36
CA ILE A 230 -13.23 38.23 -8.82
C ILE A 230 -14.07 37.56 -7.73
N ARG A 231 -13.50 36.63 -6.93
CA ARG A 231 -14.15 36.09 -5.72
C ARG A 231 -14.32 37.08 -4.59
N ARG A 232 -13.56 38.19 -4.58
CA ARG A 232 -13.61 39.21 -3.52
C ARG A 232 -14.28 40.51 -3.96
N GLY A 233 -14.91 40.50 -5.12
CA GLY A 233 -15.44 41.69 -5.80
C GLY A 233 -16.88 41.59 -6.26
N LYS A 234 -17.78 40.91 -5.53
CA LYS A 234 -19.22 41.19 -5.64
C LYS A 234 -19.94 40.78 -4.36
N GLY A 235 -19.99 41.71 -3.41
CA GLY A 235 -21.09 41.74 -2.45
C GLY A 235 -22.40 41.82 -3.23
N GLY A 236 -23.24 40.83 -3.01
CA GLY A 236 -24.51 40.61 -3.68
C GLY A 236 -25.09 39.30 -3.17
N ASP A 237 -25.64 39.38 -1.97
CA ASP A 237 -26.71 38.57 -1.38
C ASP A 237 -27.34 37.61 -2.41
N GLY A 238 -26.92 36.35 -2.33
CA GLY A 238 -27.35 35.26 -3.18
C GLY A 238 -26.95 33.95 -2.54
N ASP A 239 -27.93 33.31 -1.92
CA ASP A 239 -27.90 31.97 -1.34
C ASP A 239 -27.36 30.95 -2.37
N PHE A 240 -26.21 30.35 -2.10
CA PHE A 240 -25.60 29.32 -2.95
C PHE A 240 -25.62 28.00 -2.18
N THR A 241 -26.65 27.21 -2.47
CA THR A 241 -26.86 25.84 -2.01
C THR A 241 -25.74 24.93 -2.51
N ASP A 242 -25.13 24.19 -1.59
CA ASP A 242 -24.09 23.17 -1.85
C ASP A 242 -24.67 22.02 -2.69
N PRO A 243 -24.02 21.52 -3.76
CA PRO A 243 -24.59 20.48 -4.64
C PRO A 243 -24.65 19.06 -4.06
N TYR A 244 -24.48 18.88 -2.75
CA TYR A 244 -24.53 17.56 -2.10
C TYR A 244 -25.47 17.48 -0.89
N ASP A 245 -26.21 18.54 -0.58
CA ASP A 245 -27.31 18.51 0.40
C ASP A 245 -28.63 18.58 -0.38
N ASP A 246 -29.20 17.42 -0.75
CA ASP A 246 -30.65 17.19 -0.96
C ASP A 246 -30.87 15.81 -1.60
N MET A 247 -30.62 14.73 -0.84
CA MET A 247 -31.19 13.41 -1.12
C MET A 247 -31.79 12.83 0.16
N PHE A 248 -32.87 13.43 0.67
CA PHE A 248 -34.04 12.72 1.24
C PHE A 248 -35.05 13.70 1.87
N ASP A 249 -35.93 14.31 1.07
CA ASP A 249 -37.29 14.72 1.48
C ASP A 249 -38.02 15.11 0.19
N GLY A 250 -38.98 14.35 -0.36
CA GLY A 250 -40.24 13.94 0.22
C GLY A 250 -41.33 14.25 -0.83
N GLY A 251 -42.43 13.49 -0.83
CA GLY A 251 -43.68 13.95 -1.45
C GLY A 251 -44.15 13.21 -2.70
N TYR A 252 -45.10 12.31 -2.47
CA TYR A 252 -46.00 11.73 -3.47
C TYR A 252 -46.74 12.78 -4.32
N SER A 253 -46.78 12.59 -5.65
CA SER A 253 -48.00 12.83 -6.45
C SER A 253 -47.95 12.10 -7.80
N ASN A 254 -48.99 11.30 -8.04
CA ASN A 254 -49.30 10.57 -9.27
C ASN A 254 -49.42 11.46 -10.51
N SER A 255 -48.99 10.93 -11.67
CA SER A 255 -49.81 10.89 -12.89
C SER A 255 -49.18 10.01 -13.99
N ASP A 256 -49.92 8.96 -14.35
CA ASP A 256 -50.04 8.32 -15.67
C ASP A 256 -48.89 8.41 -16.69
N SER A 257 -48.30 7.25 -17.05
CA SER A 257 -48.78 6.48 -18.21
C SER A 257 -47.83 5.32 -18.56
N SER A 258 -48.39 4.11 -18.47
CA SER A 258 -48.21 2.95 -19.34
C SER A 258 -46.82 2.61 -19.87
N PHE A 259 -46.20 1.55 -19.34
CA PHE A 259 -45.78 0.40 -20.16
C PHE A 259 -45.67 -0.87 -19.27
N ASN A 260 -46.20 -1.95 -19.80
CA ASN A 260 -46.56 -3.18 -19.10
C ASN A 260 -45.42 -4.20 -19.00
N ASP A 261 -45.41 -4.89 -17.85
CA ASP A 261 -45.28 -6.35 -17.69
C ASP A 261 -43.87 -6.98 -17.70
N PHE A 262 -43.35 -7.28 -16.50
CA PHE A 262 -42.73 -8.58 -16.16
C PHE A 262 -42.87 -8.83 -14.64
N THR A 263 -43.85 -9.67 -14.32
CA THR A 263 -44.07 -10.50 -13.12
C THR A 263 -43.13 -10.34 -11.91
N SER A 264 -43.69 -9.77 -10.83
CA SER A 264 -43.17 -9.78 -9.46
C SER A 264 -43.39 -11.13 -8.76
N SER A 265 -42.38 -11.64 -8.06
CA SER A 265 -42.55 -12.44 -6.83
C SER A 265 -42.24 -11.56 -5.61
N PRO A 266 -42.91 -11.73 -4.46
CA PRO A 266 -42.95 -10.73 -3.40
C PRO A 266 -41.69 -10.75 -2.52
N MET A 267 -41.22 -9.57 -2.12
CA MET A 267 -40.31 -9.41 -0.99
C MET A 267 -41.00 -9.84 0.32
N PRO A 268 -40.26 -10.41 1.29
CA PRO A 268 -40.70 -10.41 2.68
C PRO A 268 -40.56 -9.01 3.26
N ASP A 269 -41.70 -8.47 3.67
CA ASP A 269 -41.89 -7.32 4.52
C ASP A 269 -41.27 -7.58 5.92
N TYR A 270 -40.22 -6.84 6.29
CA TYR A 270 -39.68 -6.80 7.65
C TYR A 270 -40.01 -5.48 8.37
N ALA A 271 -41.08 -4.79 7.97
CA ALA A 271 -41.46 -3.52 8.58
C ALA A 271 -42.53 -3.66 9.67
N GLN A 272 -42.43 -4.62 10.60
CA GLN A 272 -43.13 -4.56 11.90
C GLN A 272 -42.35 -5.34 12.99
N ASP A 273 -41.73 -4.60 13.93
CA ASP A 273 -41.58 -4.92 15.38
C ASP A 273 -40.25 -4.46 16.05
N ASN A 274 -39.62 -3.37 15.61
CA ASN A 274 -38.50 -2.79 16.36
C ASN A 274 -38.94 -1.58 17.18
N GLN A 275 -39.70 -1.84 18.26
CA GLN A 275 -39.90 -0.85 19.32
C GLN A 275 -38.69 -0.71 20.25
N ARG A 276 -37.65 -1.55 20.12
CA ARG A 276 -36.46 -1.58 20.99
C ARG A 276 -35.16 -1.34 20.19
N PRO A 277 -34.12 -0.77 20.81
CA PRO A 277 -32.82 -0.64 20.17
C PRO A 277 -32.26 -2.02 19.76
N PRO A 278 -31.65 -2.14 18.57
CA PRO A 278 -30.86 -3.30 18.17
C PRO A 278 -29.78 -3.66 19.23
N GLN A 279 -29.45 -4.95 19.38
CA GLN A 279 -28.50 -5.43 20.40
C GLN A 279 -27.09 -4.85 20.25
N ASN A 280 -26.69 -4.55 19.00
CA ASN A 280 -25.42 -3.91 18.64
C ASN A 280 -25.45 -2.38 18.78
N THR A 281 -26.57 -1.78 19.20
CA THR A 281 -26.61 -0.35 19.51
C THR A 281 -25.68 -0.10 20.69
N VAL A 282 -24.84 0.93 20.59
CA VAL A 282 -23.99 1.41 21.68
C VAL A 282 -24.60 2.68 22.23
N GLY A 283 -24.87 2.69 23.53
CA GLY A 283 -25.40 3.85 24.24
C GLY A 283 -24.32 4.73 24.84
N GLN A 284 -24.74 5.88 25.35
CA GLN A 284 -23.91 6.77 26.16
C GLN A 284 -23.94 6.30 27.62
N MET A 285 -22.79 6.33 28.30
CA MET A 285 -22.75 6.01 29.73
C MET A 285 -23.23 7.20 30.57
N ARG A 286 -24.26 6.98 31.39
CA ARG A 286 -24.79 7.98 32.33
C ARG A 286 -25.23 7.32 33.63
N ASP A 287 -24.78 7.88 34.76
CA ASP A 287 -25.13 7.42 36.11
C ASP A 287 -24.91 5.91 36.36
N GLY A 288 -23.92 5.32 35.69
CA GLY A 288 -23.56 3.90 35.79
C GLY A 288 -24.32 2.97 34.85
N TYR A 289 -25.18 3.50 33.98
CA TYR A 289 -25.95 2.73 32.99
C TYR A 289 -25.60 3.17 31.57
N GLU A 290 -25.55 2.21 30.64
CA GLU A 290 -25.47 2.49 29.21
C GLU A 290 -26.87 2.83 28.72
N ILE A 291 -27.09 4.05 28.22
CA ILE A 291 -28.40 4.55 27.79
C ILE A 291 -28.40 4.96 26.32
N THR A 292 -29.51 4.71 25.62
CA THR A 292 -29.69 5.17 24.24
C THR A 292 -31.13 5.61 23.99
N GLU A 293 -31.32 6.56 23.08
CA GLU A 293 -32.64 6.97 22.62
C GLU A 293 -32.97 6.20 21.36
N TYR A 294 -34.08 5.45 21.36
CA TYR A 294 -34.45 4.66 20.19
C TYR A 294 -35.97 4.59 19.99
N PRO A 295 -36.46 4.88 18.77
CA PRO A 295 -35.72 5.45 17.62
C PRO A 295 -35.14 6.83 17.94
N ASN A 296 -34.11 7.27 17.20
CA ASN A 296 -33.47 8.58 17.41
C ASN A 296 -34.53 9.71 17.42
N ASN A 297 -34.44 10.65 18.37
CA ASN A 297 -35.39 11.76 18.57
C ASN A 297 -36.84 11.34 18.94
N SER A 298 -37.08 10.12 19.40
CA SER A 298 -38.42 9.65 19.80
C SER A 298 -38.85 10.09 21.20
N GLY A 299 -37.93 10.59 22.02
CA GLY A 299 -38.09 10.79 23.45
C GLY A 299 -38.15 9.48 24.26
N GLN A 300 -37.99 8.32 23.62
CA GLN A 300 -37.99 7.03 24.30
C GLN A 300 -36.56 6.58 24.62
N TRP A 301 -36.25 6.59 25.90
CA TRP A 301 -34.96 6.18 26.40
C TRP A 301 -34.95 4.71 26.79
N TRP A 302 -33.81 4.08 26.59
CA TRP A 302 -33.54 2.68 26.92
C TRP A 302 -32.24 2.62 27.70
N TRP A 303 -32.15 1.68 28.65
CA TRP A 303 -30.89 1.32 29.30
C TRP A 303 -30.55 -0.14 29.07
N LYS A 304 -29.26 -0.44 29.02
CA LYS A 304 -28.77 -1.80 28.87
C LYS A 304 -28.64 -2.46 30.22
N ASP A 305 -29.34 -3.56 30.41
CA ASP A 305 -29.21 -4.38 31.60
C ASP A 305 -27.83 -5.06 31.62
N THR A 306 -27.06 -4.82 32.68
CA THR A 306 -25.67 -5.28 32.78
C THR A 306 -25.55 -6.78 33.03
N GLN A 307 -26.64 -7.47 33.39
CA GLN A 307 -26.65 -8.91 33.64
C GLN A 307 -27.11 -9.70 32.41
N THR A 308 -28.01 -9.13 31.61
CA THR A 308 -28.63 -9.81 30.46
C THR A 308 -28.21 -9.24 29.11
N GLY A 309 -27.57 -8.07 29.08
CA GLY A 309 -27.19 -7.34 27.86
C GLY A 309 -28.37 -6.76 27.08
N GLN A 310 -29.60 -6.95 27.56
CA GLN A 310 -30.83 -6.55 26.88
C GLN A 310 -31.17 -5.08 27.14
N TRP A 311 -31.67 -4.40 26.10
CA TRP A 311 -32.23 -3.07 26.23
C TRP A 311 -33.59 -3.10 26.92
N GLN A 312 -33.72 -2.36 28.02
CA GLN A 312 -34.96 -2.14 28.75
C GLN A 312 -35.40 -0.68 28.66
N LYS A 313 -36.70 -0.46 28.55
CA LYS A 313 -37.25 0.90 28.45
C LYS A 313 -37.04 1.65 29.77
N TRP A 314 -36.49 2.85 29.67
CA TRP A 314 -36.34 3.79 30.78
C TRP A 314 -37.74 4.32 31.13
N GLN A 315 -38.25 3.98 32.32
CA GLN A 315 -39.54 4.47 32.84
C GLN A 315 -39.41 5.84 33.50
#